data_AF-A0A327Z3Z4-F1
#
_entry.id   AF-A0A327Z3Z4-F1
#
_cell.length_a   1.000
_cell.length_b   1.000
_cell.length_c   1.000
_cell.angle_alpha   90.00
_cell.angle_beta   90.00
_cell.angle_gamma   90.00
#
_symmetry.space_group_name_H-M   'P 1'
#
loop_
_entity.id
_entity.type
_entity.pdbx_description
1 polymer ?
#
loop_
_entity_poly.entity_id
_entity_poly.type
_entity_poly.pdbx_seq_one_letter_code
_entity_poly.pdbx_strand_id
1 'polypeptide(L)'
;MRIVLTLLVSLLISCKEESEIKTNLPNQEKEKSVTEILSNLSKTDTILKLDLSYKKLDSLPDLSIFKIITLDLSHNNLDTIPLSKLPLTLRKLKCTNNTLRNFYVFNSKNSFFGKKEKEIKNNTTINFEEIDMSNNKLKFFSYSFFDNKSNLRKIVLSNNLIENIHLHDNIHYLDISNNPNINAEVLFAVEKIDTLIQTNNPKKLITKRIPRPKNPIICF
;
A
#
# COMPACT_ATOMS: atom_id res chain seq x y z
N MET A 1 70.83 -32.76 14.67
CA MET A 1 71.27 -32.37 13.31
C MET A 1 70.46 -31.14 12.87
N ARG A 2 71.15 -30.03 12.59
CA ARG A 2 70.90 -28.89 11.66
C ARG A 2 69.42 -28.56 11.31
N ILE A 3 68.83 -27.46 11.81
CA ILE A 3 68.84 -26.02 11.37
C ILE A 3 68.00 -25.80 10.08
N VAL A 4 66.99 -24.90 10.03
CA VAL A 4 67.00 -23.45 9.66
C VAL A 4 65.60 -22.85 10.04
N LEU A 5 65.47 -21.77 10.86
CA LEU A 5 65.45 -20.30 10.57
C LEU A 5 64.17 -19.87 9.80
N THR A 6 63.34 -18.84 10.07
CA THR A 6 63.37 -17.47 10.66
C THR A 6 61.89 -16.99 10.73
N LEU A 7 61.35 -16.05 11.53
CA LEU A 7 61.62 -14.61 11.79
C LEU A 7 60.76 -14.21 13.03
N LEU A 8 61.27 -13.47 14.04
CA LEU A 8 61.30 -11.99 14.17
C LEU A 8 59.86 -11.37 14.10
N VAL A 9 59.30 -10.62 15.07
CA VAL A 9 59.80 -9.38 15.71
C VAL A 9 58.88 -8.94 16.88
N SER A 10 59.53 -8.54 17.98
CA SER A 10 59.23 -7.55 19.04
C SER A 10 57.82 -7.30 19.61
N LEU A 11 57.80 -7.41 20.94
CA LEU A 11 57.03 -6.63 21.91
C LEU A 11 57.34 -5.12 21.79
N LEU A 12 56.34 -4.25 21.66
CA LEU A 12 56.39 -2.86 22.15
C LEU A 12 54.99 -2.38 22.55
N ILE A 13 54.87 -2.03 23.84
CA ILE A 13 53.82 -1.19 24.41
C ILE A 13 53.99 0.21 23.82
N SER A 14 52.94 0.80 23.25
CA SER A 14 52.95 2.22 22.89
C SER A 14 51.54 2.81 22.96
N CYS A 15 51.48 3.99 23.58
CA CYS A 15 50.34 4.85 23.85
C CYS A 15 49.25 4.85 22.78
N LYS A 16 47.98 4.80 23.20
CA LYS A 16 46.89 5.37 22.42
C LYS A 16 46.49 6.70 23.04
N GLU A 17 46.78 7.74 22.28
CA GLU A 17 46.21 9.08 22.41
C GLU A 17 44.68 9.00 22.56
N GLU A 18 44.13 9.78 23.49
CA GLU A 18 42.72 10.18 23.44
C GLU A 18 42.50 11.03 22.19
N SER A 19 42.17 10.37 21.08
CA SER A 19 41.54 11.06 19.96
C SER A 19 40.08 11.30 20.35
N GLU A 20 39.73 12.54 20.69
CA GLU A 20 38.34 12.99 20.70
C GLU A 20 37.71 12.71 19.33
N ILE A 21 37.00 11.59 19.23
CA ILE A 21 36.06 11.37 18.14
C ILE A 21 34.92 12.36 18.39
N LYS A 22 35.02 13.55 17.79
CA LYS A 22 33.86 14.40 17.55
C LYS A 22 32.92 13.63 16.64
N THR A 23 32.03 12.85 17.24
CA THR A 23 30.85 12.34 16.56
C THR A 23 30.03 13.56 16.18
N ASN A 24 30.19 14.01 14.93
CA ASN A 24 29.17 14.80 14.25
C ASN A 24 27.96 13.88 14.08
N LEU A 25 27.23 13.69 15.18
CA LEU A 25 25.88 13.14 15.15
C LEU A 25 25.10 14.11 14.24
N PRO A 26 24.45 13.64 13.16
CA PRO A 26 23.61 14.53 12.38
C PRO A 26 22.62 15.18 13.35
N ASN A 27 22.61 16.52 13.36
CA ASN A 27 21.62 17.28 14.12
C ASN A 27 20.27 16.61 13.87
N GLN A 28 19.69 16.02 14.91
CA GLN A 28 18.35 15.48 14.83
C GLN A 28 17.44 16.68 14.59
N GLU A 29 17.14 16.96 13.33
CA GLU A 29 16.06 17.88 12.98
C GLU A 29 14.84 17.37 13.74
N LYS A 30 14.35 18.20 14.65
CA LYS A 30 13.18 17.89 15.46
C LYS A 30 12.07 17.48 14.51
N GLU A 31 11.64 16.23 14.62
CA GLU A 31 10.62 15.68 13.74
C GLU A 31 9.36 16.56 13.83
N LYS A 32 9.00 17.21 12.72
CA LYS A 32 7.82 18.08 12.67
C LYS A 32 6.57 17.26 12.98
N SER A 33 5.71 17.81 13.84
CA SER A 33 4.41 17.20 14.09
C SER A 33 3.55 17.25 12.83
N VAL A 34 2.59 16.34 12.70
CA VAL A 34 1.63 16.36 11.58
C VAL A 34 0.87 17.67 11.54
N THR A 35 0.50 18.23 12.68
CA THR A 35 -0.18 19.54 12.75
C THR A 35 0.66 20.67 12.17
N GLU A 36 1.97 20.71 12.47
CA GLU A 36 2.89 21.71 11.91
C GLU A 36 3.12 21.52 10.41
N ILE A 37 3.21 20.27 9.95
CA ILE A 37 3.30 19.98 8.51
C ILE A 37 2.06 20.53 7.81
N LEU A 38 0.86 20.15 8.28
CA LEU A 38 -0.39 20.51 7.62
C LEU A 38 -0.70 22.02 7.70
N SER A 39 -0.31 22.72 8.76
CA SER A 39 -0.50 24.18 8.85
C SER A 39 0.34 24.96 7.84
N ASN A 40 1.46 24.38 7.39
CA ASN A 40 2.37 24.97 6.41
C ASN A 40 2.07 24.55 4.97
N LEU A 41 1.11 23.64 4.74
CA LEU A 41 0.74 23.22 3.39
C LEU A 41 -0.19 24.23 2.72
N SER A 42 0.14 24.58 1.48
CA SER A 42 -0.76 25.34 0.60
C SER A 42 -1.99 24.51 0.26
N LYS A 43 -3.17 25.13 0.37
CA LYS A 43 -4.45 24.51 0.01
C LYS A 43 -4.76 24.66 -1.48
N THR A 44 -4.14 25.61 -2.15
CA THR A 44 -4.42 25.94 -3.56
C THR A 44 -3.47 25.23 -4.52
N ASP A 45 -2.21 25.05 -4.09
CA ASP A 45 -1.15 24.49 -4.91
C ASP A 45 -1.25 22.96 -4.97
N THR A 46 -0.73 22.40 -6.05
CA THR A 46 -0.64 20.96 -6.20
C THR A 46 0.61 20.45 -5.52
N ILE A 47 0.43 19.70 -4.44
CA ILE A 47 1.47 19.00 -3.71
C ILE A 47 1.75 17.68 -4.42
N LEU A 48 2.91 17.57 -5.06
CA LEU A 48 3.25 16.36 -5.82
C LEU A 48 3.39 15.13 -4.91
N LYS A 49 4.00 15.30 -3.73
CA LYS A 49 4.16 14.25 -2.73
C LYS A 49 4.00 14.84 -1.33
N LEU A 50 3.16 14.20 -0.52
CA LEU A 50 3.11 14.42 0.92
C LEU A 50 3.56 13.14 1.64
N ASP A 51 4.51 13.28 2.55
CA ASP A 51 5.04 12.20 3.37
C ASP A 51 4.58 12.37 4.82
N LEU A 52 3.71 11.48 5.28
CA LEU A 52 3.27 11.36 6.67
C LEU A 52 3.67 9.99 7.24
N SER A 53 4.73 9.37 6.70
CA SER A 53 5.24 8.12 7.23
C SER A 53 5.90 8.31 8.60
N TYR A 54 5.89 7.24 9.43
CA TYR A 54 6.52 7.23 10.76
C TYR A 54 5.96 8.26 11.77
N LYS A 55 4.77 8.81 11.52
CA LYS A 55 4.16 9.84 12.38
C LYS A 55 3.35 9.28 13.56
N LYS A 56 3.39 7.96 13.77
CA LYS A 56 2.63 7.26 14.82
C LYS A 56 1.12 7.60 14.76
N LEU A 57 0.59 7.75 13.55
CA LEU A 57 -0.81 8.09 13.35
C LEU A 57 -1.70 6.90 13.71
N ASP A 58 -2.55 7.08 14.71
CA ASP A 58 -3.65 6.14 14.99
C ASP A 58 -4.89 6.43 14.14
N SER A 59 -4.97 7.63 13.55
CA SER A 59 -6.03 8.00 12.61
C SER A 59 -5.53 8.95 11.51
N LEU A 60 -6.14 8.87 10.33
CA LEU A 60 -5.83 9.74 9.20
C LEU A 60 -6.34 11.17 9.50
N PRO A 61 -5.48 12.22 9.47
CA PRO A 61 -5.93 13.61 9.45
C PRO A 61 -6.80 13.89 8.22
N ASP A 62 -7.66 14.91 8.28
CA ASP A 62 -8.44 15.29 7.11
C ASP A 62 -7.55 16.01 6.08
N LEU A 63 -7.30 15.33 4.96
CA LEU A 63 -6.52 15.84 3.85
C LEU A 63 -7.38 16.23 2.64
N SER A 64 -8.71 16.12 2.75
CA SER A 64 -9.64 16.32 1.63
C SER A 64 -9.56 17.71 0.98
N ILE A 65 -9.14 18.71 1.77
CA ILE A 65 -9.01 20.11 1.32
C ILE A 65 -7.75 20.38 0.50
N PHE A 66 -6.77 19.47 0.51
CA PHE A 66 -5.50 19.67 -0.19
C PHE A 66 -5.54 19.05 -1.59
N LYS A 67 -4.68 19.56 -2.48
CA LYS A 67 -4.43 18.92 -3.78
C LYS A 67 -3.14 18.12 -3.69
N ILE A 68 -3.21 16.82 -3.44
CA ILE A 68 -2.05 15.94 -3.26
C ILE A 68 -2.11 14.82 -4.28
N ILE A 69 -1.01 14.58 -5.01
CA ILE A 69 -0.94 13.53 -6.05
C ILE A 69 -0.45 12.19 -5.47
N THR A 70 0.58 12.23 -4.62
CA THR A 70 1.15 11.06 -3.95
C THR A 70 1.12 11.24 -2.44
N LEU A 71 0.59 10.25 -1.72
CA LEU A 71 0.51 10.26 -0.27
C LEU A 71 1.20 9.01 0.31
N ASP A 72 2.15 9.23 1.21
CA ASP A 72 2.78 8.17 1.99
C ASP A 72 2.30 8.21 3.44
N LEU A 73 1.62 7.15 3.87
CA LEU A 73 1.11 6.92 5.22
C LEU A 73 1.81 5.71 5.87
N SER A 74 2.95 5.28 5.34
CA SER A 74 3.62 4.06 5.80
C SER A 74 4.10 4.14 7.25
N HIS A 75 4.23 3.01 7.93
CA HIS A 75 4.76 2.94 9.30
C HIS A 75 3.99 3.81 10.30
N ASN A 76 2.67 3.64 10.30
CA ASN A 76 1.76 4.24 11.28
C ASN A 76 0.93 3.12 11.94
N ASN A 77 -0.06 3.49 12.75
CA ASN A 77 -0.93 2.55 13.45
C ASN A 77 -2.33 2.48 12.84
N LEU A 78 -2.52 2.92 11.59
CA LEU A 78 -3.83 3.02 10.98
C LEU A 78 -4.45 1.63 10.83
N ASP A 79 -5.69 1.46 11.26
CA ASP A 79 -6.47 0.23 11.09
C ASP A 79 -7.50 0.32 9.95
N THR A 80 -7.74 1.54 9.48
CA THR A 80 -8.68 1.90 8.43
C THR A 80 -8.19 3.12 7.65
N ILE A 81 -8.57 3.22 6.37
CA ILE A 81 -8.36 4.42 5.54
C ILE A 81 -9.73 5.02 5.19
N PRO A 82 -10.18 6.08 5.87
CA PRO A 82 -11.42 6.75 5.54
C PRO A 82 -11.26 7.54 4.23
N LEU A 83 -11.82 7.03 3.13
CA LEU A 83 -11.68 7.64 1.80
C LEU A 83 -12.17 9.09 1.73
N SER A 84 -13.13 9.48 2.58
CA SER A 84 -13.64 10.85 2.68
C SER A 84 -12.60 11.86 3.19
N LYS A 85 -11.55 11.42 3.88
CA LYS A 85 -10.45 12.25 4.35
C LYS A 85 -9.29 12.32 3.36
N LEU A 86 -9.38 11.60 2.24
CA LEU A 86 -8.33 11.60 1.23
C LEU A 86 -8.54 12.75 0.22
N PRO A 87 -7.45 13.29 -0.34
CA PRO A 87 -7.50 14.27 -1.44
C PRO A 87 -8.16 13.67 -2.68
N LEU A 88 -9.13 14.36 -3.29
CA LEU A 88 -9.77 13.90 -4.54
C LEU A 88 -8.79 13.82 -5.74
N THR A 89 -7.68 14.53 -5.65
CA THR A 89 -6.60 14.57 -6.64
C THR A 89 -5.62 13.40 -6.50
N LEU A 90 -5.73 12.59 -5.45
CA LEU A 90 -4.80 11.52 -5.15
C LEU A 90 -4.76 10.48 -6.27
N ARG A 91 -3.54 10.06 -6.61
CA ARG A 91 -3.25 9.03 -7.62
C ARG A 91 -2.47 7.87 -7.04
N LYS A 92 -1.53 8.15 -6.14
CA LYS A 92 -0.67 7.11 -5.55
C LYS A 92 -0.80 7.11 -4.04
N LEU A 93 -1.12 5.95 -3.48
CA LEU A 93 -1.28 5.77 -2.03
C LEU A 93 -0.36 4.66 -1.53
N LYS A 94 0.51 5.00 -0.58
CA LYS A 94 1.30 4.04 0.19
C LYS A 94 0.82 4.01 1.63
N CYS A 95 0.45 2.83 2.13
CA CYS A 95 0.02 2.60 3.49
C CYS A 95 0.71 1.36 4.07
N THR A 96 1.99 1.16 3.75
CA THR A 96 2.73 -0.04 4.18
C THR A 96 2.93 -0.05 5.69
N ASN A 97 3.09 -1.22 6.31
CA ASN A 97 3.42 -1.33 7.73
C ASN A 97 2.43 -0.58 8.63
N ASN A 98 1.15 -0.92 8.51
CA ASN A 98 0.05 -0.41 9.33
C ASN A 98 -0.72 -1.62 9.93
N THR A 99 -1.93 -1.40 10.43
CA THR A 99 -2.79 -2.48 10.96
C THR A 99 -4.10 -2.64 10.18
N LEU A 100 -4.10 -2.22 8.91
CA LEU A 100 -5.30 -2.22 8.07
C LEU A 100 -5.91 -3.61 7.96
N ARG A 101 -7.23 -3.71 8.16
CA ARG A 101 -7.96 -4.99 8.11
C ARG A 101 -8.76 -5.20 6.84
N ASN A 102 -9.33 -4.13 6.29
CA ASN A 102 -10.10 -4.18 5.05
C ASN A 102 -9.89 -2.90 4.25
N PHE A 103 -9.99 -3.00 2.93
CA PHE A 103 -9.99 -1.85 2.03
C PHE A 103 -11.02 -2.02 0.93
N TYR A 104 -11.91 -1.04 0.78
CA TYR A 104 -12.97 -1.06 -0.21
C TYR A 104 -13.04 0.29 -0.91
N VAL A 105 -13.02 0.28 -2.24
CA VAL A 105 -13.29 1.43 -3.08
C VAL A 105 -14.38 1.03 -4.07
N PHE A 106 -15.46 1.80 -4.08
CA PHE A 106 -16.54 1.65 -5.05
C PHE A 106 -16.80 3.01 -5.69
N ASN A 107 -16.82 3.09 -7.01
CA ASN A 107 -17.30 4.26 -7.73
C ASN A 107 -18.55 3.86 -8.51
N SER A 108 -19.71 4.06 -7.90
CA SER A 108 -21.00 3.92 -8.58
C SER A 108 -21.64 5.29 -8.70
N LYS A 109 -21.73 5.80 -9.93
CA LYS A 109 -22.56 6.98 -10.23
C LYS A 109 -24.05 6.63 -10.28
N ASN A 110 -24.39 5.36 -10.50
CA ASN A 110 -25.75 4.85 -10.61
C ASN A 110 -25.86 3.55 -9.81
N SER A 111 -26.18 3.64 -8.52
CA SER A 111 -26.56 2.45 -7.75
C SER A 111 -27.90 1.93 -8.29
N PHE A 112 -27.85 1.05 -9.29
CA PHE A 112 -29.00 0.23 -9.71
C PHE A 112 -29.48 -0.71 -8.57
N PHE A 113 -28.73 -0.81 -7.47
CA PHE A 113 -29.17 -1.46 -6.25
C PHE A 113 -29.92 -0.45 -5.38
N GLY A 114 -31.21 -0.32 -5.65
CA GLY A 114 -32.15 0.33 -4.75
C GLY A 114 -32.11 -0.31 -3.36
N LYS A 115 -32.06 0.54 -2.33
CA LYS A 115 -32.19 0.23 -0.89
C LYS A 115 -30.95 -0.33 -0.18
N LYS A 116 -30.00 0.56 0.12
CA LYS A 116 -29.55 1.00 1.48
C LYS A 116 -28.29 1.86 1.35
N GLU A 117 -28.41 2.98 0.62
CA GLU A 117 -27.29 3.87 0.27
C GLU A 117 -26.70 4.67 1.45
N LYS A 118 -27.25 4.58 2.66
CA LYS A 118 -26.71 5.28 3.83
C LYS A 118 -25.45 4.64 4.42
N GLU A 119 -25.03 3.46 3.95
CA GLU A 119 -23.92 2.70 4.55
C GLU A 119 -22.67 2.57 3.65
N ILE A 120 -22.71 2.99 2.38
CA ILE A 120 -21.52 2.96 1.51
C ILE A 120 -20.65 4.18 1.82
N LYS A 121 -19.96 4.15 2.95
CA LYS A 121 -18.99 5.18 3.39
C LYS A 121 -17.76 5.32 2.47
N ASN A 122 -17.67 4.48 1.43
CA ASN A 122 -16.51 4.33 0.56
C ASN A 122 -16.81 4.64 -0.92
N ASN A 123 -17.90 5.36 -1.22
CA ASN A 123 -18.09 5.92 -2.56
C ASN A 123 -17.13 7.09 -2.75
N THR A 124 -16.24 7.01 -3.74
CA THR A 124 -15.26 8.08 -3.99
C THR A 124 -15.00 8.26 -5.47
N THR A 125 -14.70 9.50 -5.85
CA THR A 125 -14.21 9.85 -7.19
C THR A 125 -12.69 9.77 -7.31
N ILE A 126 -11.98 9.40 -6.23
CA ILE A 126 -10.52 9.23 -6.25
C ILE A 126 -10.17 8.09 -7.21
N ASN A 127 -9.53 8.45 -8.32
CA ASN A 127 -9.10 7.50 -9.33
C ASN A 127 -7.61 7.18 -9.13
N PHE A 128 -7.33 6.16 -8.32
CA PHE A 128 -5.97 5.73 -8.04
C PHE A 128 -5.31 5.14 -9.29
N GLU A 129 -4.00 5.32 -9.39
CA GLU A 129 -3.09 4.70 -10.37
C GLU A 129 -2.27 3.59 -9.71
N GLU A 130 -1.83 3.81 -8.46
CA GLU A 130 -1.03 2.87 -7.69
C GLU A 130 -1.47 2.83 -6.22
N ILE A 131 -1.57 1.62 -5.68
CA ILE A 131 -1.86 1.37 -4.26
C ILE A 131 -0.84 0.37 -3.71
N ASP A 132 -0.18 0.71 -2.61
CA ASP A 132 0.66 -0.19 -1.84
C ASP A 132 0.15 -0.28 -0.40
N MET A 133 -0.34 -1.46 -0.03
CA MET A 133 -0.81 -1.79 1.32
C MET A 133 -0.11 -3.05 1.85
N SER A 134 1.13 -3.28 1.42
CA SER A 134 1.95 -4.38 1.93
C SER A 134 2.18 -4.29 3.44
N ASN A 135 2.43 -5.42 4.09
CA ASN A 135 2.71 -5.51 5.52
C ASN A 135 1.57 -4.92 6.38
N ASN A 136 0.37 -5.47 6.20
CA ASN A 136 -0.84 -5.11 6.95
C ASN A 136 -1.54 -6.37 7.45
N LYS A 137 -2.80 -6.24 7.88
CA LYS A 137 -3.65 -7.37 8.31
C LYS A 137 -4.88 -7.51 7.41
N LEU A 138 -4.74 -7.13 6.12
CA LEU A 138 -5.87 -7.08 5.19
C LEU A 138 -6.44 -8.48 4.97
N LYS A 139 -7.73 -8.66 5.19
CA LYS A 139 -8.51 -9.86 4.83
C LYS A 139 -9.26 -9.67 3.52
N PHE A 140 -9.74 -8.46 3.28
CA PHE A 140 -10.54 -8.12 2.10
C PHE A 140 -9.96 -6.90 1.39
N PHE A 141 -9.76 -7.01 0.09
CA PHE A 141 -9.42 -5.91 -0.79
C PHE A 141 -10.41 -5.86 -1.96
N SER A 142 -11.14 -4.75 -2.10
CA SER A 142 -12.07 -4.54 -3.20
C SER A 142 -11.82 -3.19 -3.84
N TYR A 143 -11.64 -3.18 -5.16
CA TYR A 143 -11.52 -1.97 -5.95
C TYR A 143 -12.36 -2.09 -7.22
N SER A 144 -13.44 -1.30 -7.27
CA SER A 144 -14.44 -1.40 -8.33
C SER A 144 -14.87 -0.04 -8.87
N PHE A 145 -14.77 0.11 -10.19
CA PHE A 145 -15.19 1.27 -10.97
C PHE A 145 -16.08 0.79 -12.10
N PHE A 146 -17.36 1.16 -12.10
CA PHE A 146 -18.36 0.61 -13.02
C PHE A 146 -18.26 1.18 -14.46
N ASP A 147 -17.60 2.32 -14.67
CA ASP A 147 -17.61 3.03 -15.96
C ASP A 147 -16.34 2.81 -16.82
N ASN A 148 -15.53 1.75 -16.58
CA ASN A 148 -14.24 1.48 -17.26
C ASN A 148 -13.21 2.65 -17.22
N LYS A 149 -13.41 3.63 -16.33
CA LYS A 149 -12.54 4.80 -16.16
C LYS A 149 -11.45 4.62 -15.10
N SER A 150 -11.25 3.40 -14.60
CA SER A 150 -10.22 3.17 -13.61
C SER A 150 -8.83 3.34 -14.23
N ASN A 151 -8.01 4.17 -13.60
CA ASN A 151 -6.60 4.31 -13.91
C ASN A 151 -5.72 3.40 -13.06
N LEU A 152 -6.30 2.54 -12.21
CA LEU A 152 -5.52 1.68 -11.32
C LEU A 152 -4.76 0.67 -12.18
N ARG A 153 -3.43 0.63 -12.03
CA ARG A 153 -2.56 -0.29 -12.77
C ARG A 153 -1.69 -1.14 -11.86
N LYS A 154 -1.33 -0.64 -10.69
CA LYS A 154 -0.41 -1.31 -9.76
C LYS A 154 -1.02 -1.46 -8.39
N ILE A 155 -1.01 -2.70 -7.88
CA ILE A 155 -1.45 -3.02 -6.53
C ILE A 155 -0.39 -3.91 -5.86
N VAL A 156 0.05 -3.50 -4.67
CA VAL A 156 0.96 -4.27 -3.82
C VAL A 156 0.25 -4.59 -2.51
N LEU A 157 0.02 -5.88 -2.27
CA LEU A 157 -0.73 -6.45 -1.16
C LEU A 157 0.06 -7.56 -0.46
N SER A 158 1.37 -7.62 -0.66
CA SER A 158 2.21 -8.64 -0.07
C SER A 158 2.23 -8.58 1.46
N ASN A 159 2.46 -9.71 2.11
CA ASN A 159 2.51 -9.82 3.58
C ASN A 159 1.21 -9.32 4.25
N ASN A 160 0.09 -9.96 3.92
CA ASN A 160 -1.23 -9.68 4.48
C ASN A 160 -1.92 -11.00 4.88
N LEU A 161 -3.21 -10.93 5.21
CA LEU A 161 -4.05 -12.07 5.56
C LEU A 161 -5.19 -12.25 4.56
N ILE A 162 -4.96 -11.91 3.29
CA ILE A 162 -6.02 -11.75 2.30
C ILE A 162 -6.73 -13.08 2.13
N GLU A 163 -8.05 -13.02 2.21
CA GLU A 163 -8.98 -14.11 1.92
C GLU A 163 -9.63 -13.87 0.56
N ASN A 164 -10.07 -12.64 0.27
CA ASN A 164 -10.78 -12.30 -0.97
C ASN A 164 -10.26 -11.00 -1.60
N ILE A 165 -10.10 -11.03 -2.93
CA ILE A 165 -9.69 -9.89 -3.75
C ILE A 165 -10.73 -9.68 -4.86
N HIS A 166 -11.33 -8.50 -4.90
CA HIS A 166 -12.26 -8.11 -5.96
C HIS A 166 -11.66 -6.93 -6.73
N LEU A 167 -11.38 -7.12 -8.02
CA LEU A 167 -10.80 -6.11 -8.90
C LEU A 167 -11.65 -6.02 -10.16
N HIS A 168 -11.58 -4.87 -10.83
CA HIS A 168 -12.04 -4.74 -12.20
C HIS A 168 -10.85 -4.85 -13.16
N ASP A 169 -11.13 -5.35 -14.37
CA ASP A 169 -10.12 -5.67 -15.38
C ASP A 169 -9.36 -4.40 -15.85
N ASN A 170 -8.03 -4.53 -15.96
CA ASN A 170 -6.97 -3.56 -16.36
C ASN A 170 -5.88 -3.33 -15.29
N ILE A 171 -5.58 -4.35 -14.47
CA ILE A 171 -4.42 -4.32 -13.55
C ILE A 171 -3.20 -4.90 -14.28
N HIS A 172 -2.12 -4.11 -14.37
CA HIS A 172 -0.88 -4.54 -15.01
C HIS A 172 0.04 -5.23 -14.00
N TYR A 173 0.07 -4.77 -12.75
CA TYR A 173 0.94 -5.29 -11.71
C TYR A 173 0.15 -5.62 -10.46
N LEU A 174 0.23 -6.88 -10.03
CA LEU A 174 -0.35 -7.35 -8.77
C LEU A 174 0.70 -8.16 -8.00
N ASP A 175 1.08 -7.69 -6.83
CA ASP A 175 1.84 -8.48 -5.86
C ASP A 175 0.95 -8.86 -4.68
N ILE A 176 0.71 -10.15 -4.52
CA ILE A 176 -0.08 -10.78 -3.47
C ILE A 176 0.75 -11.84 -2.73
N SER A 177 2.08 -11.76 -2.80
CA SER A 177 2.96 -12.71 -2.13
C SER A 177 2.74 -12.74 -0.61
N ASN A 178 2.98 -13.89 0.02
CA ASN A 178 2.85 -14.08 1.47
C ASN A 178 1.44 -13.74 2.02
N ASN A 179 0.40 -14.31 1.41
CA ASN A 179 -0.98 -14.27 1.86
C ASN A 179 -1.47 -15.70 2.16
N PRO A 180 -1.35 -16.16 3.42
CA PRO A 180 -1.59 -17.56 3.79
C PRO A 180 -3.06 -18.00 3.72
N ASN A 181 -4.01 -17.07 3.60
CA ASN A 181 -5.45 -17.38 3.60
C ASN A 181 -6.10 -17.20 2.23
N ILE A 182 -5.31 -16.94 1.18
CA ILE A 182 -5.85 -16.47 -0.09
C ILE A 182 -6.74 -17.51 -0.76
N ASN A 183 -7.94 -17.08 -1.16
CA ASN A 183 -8.80 -17.88 -2.01
C ASN A 183 -8.23 -17.91 -3.43
N ALA A 184 -8.14 -19.10 -4.02
CA ALA A 184 -7.63 -19.27 -5.37
C ALA A 184 -8.57 -18.67 -6.42
N GLU A 185 -9.88 -18.87 -6.27
CA GLU A 185 -10.86 -18.50 -7.28
C GLU A 185 -11.24 -17.03 -7.19
N VAL A 186 -10.96 -16.27 -8.25
CA VAL A 186 -11.30 -14.85 -8.37
C VAL A 186 -12.12 -14.57 -9.63
N LEU A 187 -12.88 -13.47 -9.64
CA LEU A 187 -13.80 -13.12 -10.74
C LEU A 187 -13.16 -12.24 -11.82
N PHE A 188 -11.95 -11.72 -11.61
CA PHE A 188 -11.19 -10.96 -12.60
C PHE A 188 -10.27 -11.89 -13.40
N ALA A 189 -9.91 -11.47 -14.60
CA ALA A 189 -9.06 -12.26 -15.50
C ALA A 189 -7.59 -12.21 -15.05
N VAL A 190 -7.18 -13.18 -14.23
CA VAL A 190 -5.80 -13.33 -13.71
C VAL A 190 -4.79 -13.39 -14.85
N GLU A 191 -5.15 -14.05 -15.96
CA GLU A 191 -4.32 -14.20 -17.15
C GLU A 191 -4.05 -12.89 -17.91
N LYS A 192 -4.79 -11.81 -17.61
CA LYS A 192 -4.58 -10.48 -18.21
C LYS A 192 -3.65 -9.58 -17.39
N ILE A 193 -3.14 -10.06 -16.26
CA ILE A 193 -2.21 -9.30 -15.43
C ILE A 193 -0.79 -9.48 -15.96
N ASP A 194 -0.16 -8.40 -16.43
CA ASP A 194 1.18 -8.46 -17.03
C ASP A 194 2.24 -9.00 -16.07
N THR A 195 2.20 -8.54 -14.80
CA THR A 195 3.13 -8.96 -13.75
C THR A 195 2.36 -9.38 -12.50
N LEU A 196 2.32 -10.69 -12.26
CA LEU A 196 1.68 -11.27 -11.08
C LEU A 196 2.71 -11.96 -10.18
N ILE A 197 2.90 -11.41 -8.98
CA ILE A 197 3.74 -12.00 -7.93
C ILE A 197 2.83 -12.63 -6.88
N GLN A 198 2.96 -13.93 -6.67
CA GLN A 198 2.10 -14.73 -5.77
C GLN A 198 2.89 -15.83 -5.05
N THR A 199 4.18 -15.58 -4.82
CA THR A 199 5.06 -16.49 -4.08
C THR A 199 4.60 -16.63 -2.63
N ASN A 200 4.88 -17.78 -2.01
CA ASN A 200 4.56 -18.07 -0.61
C ASN A 200 3.06 -17.94 -0.26
N ASN A 201 2.18 -18.19 -1.22
CA ASN A 201 0.77 -18.43 -1.00
C ASN A 201 0.50 -19.94 -1.05
N PRO A 202 -0.42 -20.49 -0.23
CA PRO A 202 -0.77 -21.90 -0.30
C PRO A 202 -1.49 -22.26 -1.60
N LYS A 203 -2.10 -21.26 -2.24
CA LYS A 203 -2.83 -21.40 -3.50
C LYS A 203 -2.44 -20.26 -4.44
N LYS A 204 -2.38 -20.57 -5.73
CA LYS A 204 -2.25 -19.57 -6.78
C LYS A 204 -3.63 -19.09 -7.21
N LEU A 205 -3.73 -17.82 -7.60
CA LEU A 205 -4.97 -17.29 -8.14
C LEU A 205 -5.32 -17.96 -9.47
N ILE A 206 -6.60 -18.25 -9.66
CA ILE A 206 -7.19 -18.76 -10.88
C ILE A 206 -8.48 -18.01 -11.18
N THR A 207 -8.68 -17.69 -12.45
CA THR A 207 -9.92 -17.07 -12.92
C THR A 207 -11.07 -18.06 -12.81
N LYS A 208 -12.08 -17.73 -12.00
CA LYS A 208 -13.30 -18.52 -11.86
C LYS A 208 -14.11 -18.41 -13.16
N ARG A 209 -14.15 -19.49 -13.92
CA ARG A 209 -14.99 -19.58 -15.11
C ARG A 209 -16.44 -19.75 -14.68
N ILE A 210 -17.25 -18.71 -14.84
CA ILE A 210 -18.70 -18.82 -14.69
C ILE A 210 -19.21 -19.53 -15.96
N PRO A 211 -19.81 -20.74 -15.84
CA PRO A 211 -20.36 -21.44 -16.99
C PRO A 211 -21.42 -20.56 -17.66
N ARG A 212 -21.41 -20.46 -19.00
CA ARG A 212 -22.52 -19.82 -19.71
C ARG A 212 -23.81 -20.55 -19.31
N PRO A 213 -24.88 -19.83 -18.94
CA PRO A 213 -26.17 -20.47 -18.67
C PRO A 213 -26.55 -21.30 -19.90
N LYS A 214 -26.84 -22.59 -19.68
CA LYS A 214 -27.14 -23.55 -20.76
C LYS A 214 -28.42 -23.21 -21.52
N ASN A 215 -29.28 -22.39 -20.93
CA ASN A 215 -30.53 -21.95 -21.53
C ASN A 215 -30.46 -20.43 -21.77
N PRO A 216 -30.80 -19.94 -22.97
CA PRO A 216 -30.97 -18.52 -23.19
C PRO A 216 -32.09 -18.01 -22.27
N ILE A 217 -31.83 -16.94 -21.54
CA ILE A 217 -32.88 -16.20 -20.83
C ILE A 217 -33.69 -15.51 -21.93
N ILE A 218 -34.82 -16.10 -22.31
CA ILE A 218 -35.82 -15.46 -23.15
C ILE A 218 -36.54 -14.47 -22.24
N CYS A 219 -36.19 -13.18 -22.34
CA CYS A 219 -36.98 -12.12 -21.75
C CYS A 219 -38.23 -11.93 -22.62
N PHE A 220 -39.41 -12.15 -22.03
CA PHE A 220 -40.71 -11.76 -22.61
C PHE A 220 -41.04 -10.30 -22.24
#